data_AF-I4YNS5-F1
#
_entry.id   AF-I4YNS5-F1
#
_cell.length_a   1.000
_cell.length_b   1.000
_cell.length_c   1.000
_cell.angle_alpha   90.00
_cell.angle_beta   90.00
_cell.angle_gamma   90.00
#
_symmetry.space_group_name_H-M   'P 1'
#
loop_
_entity.id
_entity.type
_entity.pdbx_description
1 polymer ?
#
loop_
_entity_poly.entity_id
_entity_poly.type
_entity_poly.pdbx_seq_one_letter_code
_entity_poly.pdbx_strand_id
1 'polypeptide(L)' 'MNLEAGSILANHRNELPDPTIVILYEGTSIETGALKFGAIVGDGCRIGSNAVLAPGTILPAKTVVQRLS' A
#
# COMPACT_ATOMS: atom_id res chain seq x y z
N MET A 1 7.85 3.30 12.22
CA MET A 1 7.28 2.18 11.42
C MET A 1 8.13 0.93 11.60
N ASN A 2 7.55 -0.26 11.57
CA ASN A 2 8.26 -1.53 11.54
C ASN A 2 7.81 -2.36 10.33
N LEU A 3 8.78 -2.84 9.55
CA LEU A 3 8.56 -3.77 8.44
C LEU A 3 9.26 -5.07 8.81
N GLU A 4 8.49 -6.12 9.05
CA GLU A 4 9.06 -7.45 9.29
C GLU A 4 9.62 -8.04 7.99
N ALA A 5 10.45 -9.08 8.11
CA ALA A 5 11.12 -9.69 6.97
C ALA A 5 10.13 -10.12 5.87
N GLY A 6 10.48 -9.79 4.62
CA GLY A 6 9.68 -10.15 3.45
C GLY A 6 8.42 -9.31 3.23
N SER A 7 8.17 -8.27 4.03
CA SER A 7 7.09 -7.33 3.72
C SER A 7 7.39 -6.57 2.41
N ILE A 8 6.42 -6.48 1.51
CA ILE A 8 6.56 -5.84 0.19
C ILE A 8 5.52 -4.73 0.05
N LEU A 9 5.96 -3.58 -0.45
CA LEU A 9 5.08 -2.51 -0.91
C LEU A 9 5.12 -2.51 -2.43
N ALA A 10 4.08 -3.05 -3.07
CA ALA A 10 3.98 -3.01 -4.52
C ALA A 10 3.72 -1.57 -4.95
N ASN A 11 4.34 -1.16 -6.06
CA ASN A 11 4.21 0.19 -6.59
C ASN A 11 3.66 0.25 -8.01
N HIS A 12 3.34 -0.88 -8.63
CA HIS A 12 2.87 -0.93 -10.01
C HIS A 12 1.83 -2.05 -10.18
N ARG A 13 0.82 -1.81 -11.00
CA ARG A 13 -0.24 -2.79 -11.32
C ARG A 13 0.01 -3.37 -12.71
N ASN A 14 0.56 -4.58 -12.75
CA ASN A 14 0.82 -5.28 -14.01
C ASN A 14 -0.43 -5.93 -14.60
N GLU A 15 -1.47 -6.10 -13.77
CA GLU A 15 -2.70 -6.81 -14.08
C GLU A 15 -3.73 -5.96 -14.84
N LEU A 16 -3.55 -4.64 -14.91
CA LEU A 16 -4.50 -3.71 -15.52
C LEU A 16 -4.01 -3.19 -16.88
N PRO A 17 -4.91 -3.00 -17.87
CA PRO A 17 -4.58 -2.34 -19.14
C PRO A 17 -4.11 -0.89 -18.97
N ASP A 18 -4.70 -0.16 -18.01
CA ASP A 18 -4.23 1.14 -17.54
C ASP A 18 -3.64 0.97 -16.13
N PRO A 19 -2.30 1.09 -15.98
CA PRO A 19 -1.65 0.88 -14.69
C PRO A 19 -1.57 2.15 -13.85
N THR A 20 -2.32 3.20 -14.17
CA THR A 20 -2.41 4.42 -13.36
C THR A 20 -2.95 4.09 -11.97
N ILE A 21 -2.24 4.52 -10.93
CA ILE A 21 -2.62 4.21 -9.56
C ILE A 21 -3.74 5.15 -9.10
N VAL A 22 -4.84 4.55 -8.64
CA VAL A 22 -5.94 5.24 -7.97
C VAL A 22 -5.92 4.87 -6.49
N ILE A 23 -6.04 5.88 -5.63
CA ILE A 23 -6.08 5.74 -4.18
C ILE A 23 -7.52 5.91 -3.73
N LEU A 24 -8.03 4.96 -2.93
CA LEU A 24 -9.30 5.12 -2.24
C LEU A 24 -9.03 5.62 -0.82
N TYR A 25 -9.47 6.83 -0.51
CA TYR A 25 -9.30 7.45 0.80
C TYR A 25 -10.60 8.09 1.28
N GLU A 26 -11.08 7.69 2.46
CA GLU A 26 -12.31 8.23 3.07
C GLU A 26 -13.52 8.24 2.10
N GLY A 27 -13.66 7.18 1.29
CA GLY A 27 -14.73 7.05 0.30
C GLY A 27 -14.54 7.87 -0.97
N THR A 28 -13.42 8.60 -1.10
CA THR A 28 -13.06 9.38 -2.28
C THR A 28 -11.98 8.66 -3.08
N SER A 29 -12.20 8.53 -4.38
CA SER A 29 -11.19 8.06 -5.32
C SER A 29 -10.30 9.23 -5.75
N ILE A 30 -8.99 9.07 -5.59
CA ILE A 30 -7.96 10.05 -5.92
C ILE A 30 -7.07 9.45 -7.02
N GLU A 31 -7.13 10.04 -8.20
CA GLU A 31 -6.20 9.70 -9.29
C GLU A 31 -4.82 10.30 -8.99
N THR A 32 -3.80 9.46 -8.93
CA THR A 32 -2.43 9.94 -8.67
C THR A 32 -1.76 10.52 -9.91
N GLY A 33 -2.26 10.19 -11.11
CA GLY A 33 -1.59 10.45 -12.39
C GLY A 33 -0.27 9.68 -12.58
N ALA A 34 0.08 8.79 -11.63
CA ALA A 34 1.34 8.07 -11.63
C ALA A 34 1.11 6.60 -12.00
N LEU A 35 1.94 6.08 -12.92
CA LEU A 35 2.00 4.65 -13.22
C LEU A 35 2.71 3.85 -12.12
N LYS A 36 3.49 4.54 -11.28
CA LYS A 36 4.20 3.94 -10.15
C LYS A 36 3.92 4.71 -8.86
N PHE A 37 3.23 4.07 -7.93
CA PHE A 37 2.93 4.62 -6.61
C PHE A 37 2.79 3.48 -5.61
N GLY A 38 3.61 3.51 -4.55
CA GLY A 38 3.67 2.47 -3.51
C GLY A 38 2.50 2.56 -2.53
N ALA A 39 2.81 2.77 -1.26
CA ALA A 39 1.80 2.95 -0.22
C ALA A 39 2.14 4.16 0.66
N ILE A 40 1.13 4.75 1.28
CA ILE A 40 1.29 5.76 2.34
C ILE A 40 1.17 5.03 3.67
N VAL A 41 2.25 5.05 4.47
CA VAL A 41 2.32 4.33 5.74
C VAL A 41 2.43 5.32 6.89
N GLY A 42 1.39 5.39 7.70
CA GLY A 42 1.34 6.28 8.86
C GLY A 42 2.33 5.90 9.96
N ASP A 43 2.59 6.86 10.84
CA ASP A 43 3.53 6.65 11.95
C ASP A 43 3.06 5.50 12.88
N GLY A 44 4.03 4.77 13.44
CA GLY A 44 3.76 3.65 14.33
C GLY A 44 3.17 2.39 13.68
N CYS A 45 3.01 2.34 12.35
CA CYS A 45 2.55 1.13 11.68
C CYS A 45 3.51 -0.06 11.88
N ARG A 46 2.95 -1.27 11.96
CA ARG A 46 3.67 -2.54 11.97
C ARG A 46 3.16 -3.42 10.83
N ILE A 47 4.03 -3.76 9.90
CA ILE A 47 3.72 -4.60 8.75
C ILE A 47 4.33 -5.98 9.00
N GLY A 48 3.47 -7.00 9.09
CA GLY A 48 3.86 -8.37 9.35
C GLY A 48 4.74 -8.98 8.25
N SER A 49 5.44 -10.05 8.60
CA SER A 49 6.32 -10.76 7.68
C SER A 49 5.54 -11.30 6.48
N ASN A 50 6.16 -11.20 5.31
CA ASN A 50 5.58 -11.61 4.03
C ASN A 50 4.22 -10.96 3.69
N ALA A 51 3.86 -9.84 4.32
CA ALA A 51 2.67 -9.07 3.95
C ALA A 51 2.95 -8.24 2.68
N VAL A 52 1.96 -8.16 1.80
CA VAL A 52 2.06 -7.41 0.54
C VAL A 52 1.01 -6.29 0.52
N LEU A 53 1.48 -5.04 0.49
CA LEU A 53 0.59 -3.90 0.30
C LEU A 53 0.43 -3.61 -1.19
N ALA A 54 -0.82 -3.54 -1.63
CA ALA A 54 -1.14 -3.18 -3.01
C ALA A 54 -0.76 -1.72 -3.32
N PRO A 55 -0.48 -1.38 -4.59
CA PRO A 55 -0.24 0.01 -5.00
C PRO A 55 -1.44 0.90 -4.63
N GLY A 56 -1.14 2.05 -4.03
CA GLY A 56 -2.12 3.02 -3.55
C GLY A 56 -2.66 2.77 -2.14
N THR A 57 -2.18 1.75 -1.43
CA THR A 57 -2.63 1.46 -0.05
C THR A 57 -2.32 2.63 0.89
N ILE A 58 -3.28 2.99 1.74
CA ILE A 58 -3.08 3.95 2.83
C ILE A 58 -3.27 3.23 4.15
N LEU A 59 -2.24 3.23 5.00
CA LEU A 59 -2.31 2.75 6.37
C LEU A 59 -2.34 3.94 7.33
N PRO A 60 -3.44 4.14 8.08
CA PRO A 60 -3.48 5.13 9.16
C PRO A 60 -2.42 4.85 10.23
N ALA A 61 -2.06 5.87 11.01
CA ALA A 61 -1.10 5.73 12.09
C ALA A 61 -1.48 4.58 13.05
N LYS A 62 -0.47 3.85 13.54
CA LYS A 62 -0.58 2.73 14.49
C LYS A 62 -1.33 1.49 13.97
N THR A 63 -1.56 1.38 12.65
CA THR A 63 -2.13 0.18 12.02
C THR A 63 -1.21 -1.03 12.13
N VAL A 64 -1.80 -2.21 12.32
CA VAL A 64 -1.08 -3.50 12.32
C VAL A 64 -1.59 -4.34 11.14
N VAL A 65 -0.71 -4.59 10.18
CA VAL A 65 -0.96 -5.53 9.08
C VAL A 65 -0.51 -6.91 9.51
N GLN A 66 -1.37 -7.91 9.32
CA GLN A 66 -1.08 -9.29 9.70
C GLN A 66 0.06 -9.87 8.87
N ARG A 67 0.61 -10.99 9.31
CA ARG A 67 1.62 -11.74 8.54
C ARG A 67 0.94 -12.48 7.39
N LEU A 68 1.65 -12.66 6.27
CA LEU A 68 1.17 -13.40 5.09
C LEU A 68 -0.15 -12.85 4.50
N SER A 69 -0.39 -11.54 4.62
CA SER A 69 -1.60 -10.86 4.12
C SER A 69 -1.38 -10.10 2.82
#